data_AF-A0A7V6NL78-F1
#
_entry.id   AF-A0A7V6NL78-F1
#
_cell.length_a   1.000
_cell.length_b   1.000
_cell.length_c   1.000
_cell.angle_alpha   90.00
_cell.angle_beta   90.00
_cell.angle_gamma   90.00
#
_symmetry.space_group_name_H-M   'P 1'
#
loop_
_entity.id
_entity.type
_entity.pdbx_description
1 polymer ?
#
loop_
_entity_poly.entity_id
_entity_poly.type
_entity_poly.pdbx_seq_one_letter_code
_entity_poly.pdbx_strand_id
1 'polypeptide(L)'
;MSLKRFNGQWNTFEDDREDFRDKSHNYINDLDIFGRNSLFQWINTCNTYIRRQKLRQLLSGVVGNTDDIRERQIAIGELAGLLDWRQRFQVEGMLA
;
A
#
# COMPACT_ATOMS: atom_id res chain seq x y z
N MET A 1 -7.74 -2.33 12.16
CA MET A 1 -6.52 -2.44 11.32
C MET A 1 -5.40 -1.53 11.79
N SER A 2 -5.64 -0.22 11.92
CA SER A 2 -4.60 0.76 12.31
C SER A 2 -3.97 0.51 13.69
N LEU A 3 -4.76 0.12 14.70
CA LEU A 3 -4.24 -0.26 16.02
C LEU A 3 -3.33 -1.51 15.96
N LYS A 4 -3.71 -2.52 15.18
CA LYS A 4 -2.86 -3.71 14.95
C LYS A 4 -1.53 -3.32 14.30
N ARG A 5 -1.53 -2.39 13.33
CA ARG A 5 -0.29 -1.85 12.74
C ARG A 5 0.59 -1.17 13.78
N PHE A 6 -0.02 -0.27 14.56
CA PHE A 6 0.68 0.47 15.61
C PHE A 6 1.33 -0.46 16.64
N ASN A 7 0.63 -1.54 17.01
CA ASN A 7 1.13 -2.55 17.96
C ASN A 7 2.08 -3.59 17.35
N GLY A 8 2.54 -3.42 16.10
CA GLY A 8 3.44 -4.37 15.43
C GLY A 8 2.78 -5.68 14.97
N GLN A 9 1.45 -5.80 15.11
CA GLN A 9 0.66 -6.97 14.70
C GLN A 9 0.21 -6.90 13.22
N TRP A 10 0.90 -6.12 12.39
CA TRP A 10 0.54 -5.91 10.98
C TRP A 10 0.69 -7.18 10.13
N ASN A 11 1.64 -8.04 10.49
CA ASN A 11 1.84 -9.31 9.81
C ASN A 11 0.69 -10.30 10.01
N THR A 12 -0.28 -10.01 10.87
CA THR A 12 -1.50 -10.83 11.04
C THR A 12 -2.55 -10.59 9.97
N PHE A 13 -2.39 -9.59 9.09
CA PHE A 13 -3.35 -9.33 8.02
C PHE A 13 -3.26 -10.42 6.95
N GLU A 14 -4.41 -10.89 6.45
CA GLU A 14 -4.46 -11.94 5.43
C GLU A 14 -4.04 -11.45 4.04
N ASP A 15 -4.20 -10.16 3.75
CA ASP A 15 -3.87 -9.55 2.46
C ASP A 15 -2.36 -9.26 2.35
N ASP A 16 -1.59 -10.31 2.10
CA ASP A 16 -0.14 -10.28 1.95
C ASP A 16 0.32 -10.21 0.48
N ARG A 17 -0.57 -10.56 -0.45
CA ARG A 17 -0.36 -10.55 -1.90
C ARG A 17 0.81 -11.37 -2.38
N GLU A 18 0.96 -12.59 -1.87
CA GLU A 18 1.91 -13.56 -2.41
C GLU A 18 1.77 -13.74 -3.94
N ASP A 19 0.54 -13.60 -4.47
CA ASP A 19 0.22 -13.64 -5.90
C ASP A 19 0.85 -12.51 -6.74
N PHE A 20 1.37 -11.45 -6.11
CA PHE A 20 2.03 -10.33 -6.79
C PHE A 20 3.54 -10.51 -6.93
N ARG A 21 4.12 -11.57 -6.37
CA ARG A 21 5.55 -11.85 -6.51
C ARG A 21 5.89 -12.18 -7.97
N ASP A 22 7.06 -11.73 -8.39
CA ASP A 22 7.61 -12.01 -9.71
C ASP A 22 9.10 -12.34 -9.58
N LYS A 23 9.46 -13.58 -9.88
CA LYS A 23 10.84 -14.08 -9.81
C LYS A 23 11.78 -13.39 -10.81
N SER A 24 11.23 -12.82 -11.88
CA SER A 24 12.02 -12.13 -12.90
C SER A 24 12.29 -10.66 -12.56
N HIS A 25 11.63 -10.12 -11.53
CA HIS A 25 11.73 -8.71 -11.19
C HIS A 25 13.00 -8.40 -10.38
N ASN A 26 13.67 -7.31 -10.75
CA ASN A 26 14.99 -6.91 -10.25
C ASN A 26 15.17 -6.74 -8.74
N TYR A 27 14.09 -6.69 -7.95
CA TYR A 27 14.18 -6.40 -6.51
C TYR A 27 12.96 -6.85 -5.68
N ILE A 28 11.87 -7.29 -6.31
CA ILE A 28 10.64 -7.64 -5.57
C ILE A 28 10.91 -8.72 -4.52
N ASN A 29 11.73 -9.71 -4.88
CA ASN A 29 12.03 -10.84 -4.01
C ASN A 29 13.10 -10.49 -2.97
N ASP A 30 14.10 -9.69 -3.32
CA ASP A 30 15.20 -9.34 -2.43
C ASP A 30 14.77 -8.37 -1.32
N LEU A 31 13.80 -7.51 -1.61
CA LEU A 31 13.29 -6.51 -0.68
C LEU A 31 11.98 -6.91 0.01
N ASP A 32 11.55 -8.17 -0.14
CA ASP A 32 10.30 -8.69 0.41
C ASP A 32 9.12 -7.74 0.14
N ILE A 33 8.96 -7.31 -1.12
CA ILE A 33 7.95 -6.29 -1.49
C ILE A 33 6.53 -6.84 -1.35
N PHE A 34 6.32 -8.11 -1.70
CA PHE A 34 5.04 -8.82 -1.62
C PHE A 34 5.19 -10.16 -0.91
N GLY A 35 4.09 -10.69 -0.39
CA GLY A 35 4.06 -11.95 0.34
C GLY A 35 4.04 -11.77 1.85
N ARG A 36 4.18 -12.88 2.58
CA ARG A 36 4.08 -12.86 4.04
C ARG A 36 5.22 -12.07 4.68
N ASN A 37 4.88 -11.20 5.64
CA ASN A 37 5.78 -10.25 6.29
C ASN A 37 6.38 -9.20 5.33
N SER A 38 5.71 -8.89 4.22
CA SER A 38 6.20 -7.96 3.22
C SER A 38 5.94 -6.48 3.52
N LEU A 39 6.65 -5.61 2.79
CA LEU A 39 6.37 -4.18 2.75
C LEU A 39 4.92 -3.90 2.35
N PHE A 40 4.40 -4.59 1.32
CA PHE A 40 3.01 -4.44 0.90
C PHE A 40 2.05 -4.77 2.06
N GLN A 41 2.21 -5.92 2.71
CA GLN A 41 1.36 -6.33 3.83
C GLN A 41 1.36 -5.28 4.95
N TRP A 42 2.53 -4.68 5.21
CA TRP A 42 2.68 -3.64 6.23
C TRP A 42 1.90 -2.37 5.88
N ILE A 43 2.06 -1.82 4.67
CA ILE A 43 1.56 -0.49 4.31
C ILE A 43 0.16 -0.49 3.69
N ASN A 44 -0.30 -1.62 3.14
CA ASN A 44 -1.51 -1.66 2.33
C ASN A 44 -2.80 -1.35 3.13
N THR A 45 -3.45 -0.23 2.81
CA THR A 45 -4.77 0.15 3.36
C THR A 45 -5.87 0.15 2.29
N CYS A 46 -5.62 -0.47 1.13
CA CYS A 46 -6.54 -0.45 0.00
C CYS A 46 -7.65 -1.49 0.19
N ASN A 47 -8.90 -1.07 0.04
CA ASN A 47 -10.06 -1.96 0.19
C ASN A 47 -10.51 -2.60 -1.13
N THR A 48 -10.23 -1.98 -2.29
CA THR A 48 -10.67 -2.48 -3.60
C THR A 48 -9.53 -3.14 -4.38
N TYR A 49 -9.88 -4.06 -5.28
CA TYR A 49 -8.92 -4.74 -6.14
C TYR A 49 -8.10 -3.75 -7.01
N ILE A 50 -8.79 -2.80 -7.65
CA ILE A 50 -8.16 -1.81 -8.53
C ILE A 50 -7.10 -0.98 -7.78
N ARG A 51 -7.37 -0.58 -6.53
CA ARG A 51 -6.40 0.18 -5.74
C ARG A 51 -5.20 -0.66 -5.34
N ARG A 52 -5.40 -1.95 -5.04
CA ARG A 52 -4.31 -2.89 -4.77
C ARG A 52 -3.43 -3.10 -5.99
N GLN A 53 -4.01 -3.16 -7.20
CA GLN A 53 -3.26 -3.17 -8.45
C GLN A 53 -2.43 -1.91 -8.66
N LYS A 54 -2.97 -0.72 -8.34
CA LYS A 54 -2.20 0.54 -8.41
C LYS A 54 -1.03 0.55 -7.42
N LEU A 55 -1.26 0.11 -6.18
CA LEU A 55 -0.19 0.00 -5.18
C LEU A 55 0.89 -1.00 -5.61
N ARG A 56 0.48 -2.14 -6.18
CA ARG A 56 1.42 -3.11 -6.76
C ARG A 56 2.32 -2.45 -7.81
N GLN A 57 1.74 -1.77 -8.80
CA GLN A 57 2.49 -1.10 -9.86
C GLN A 57 3.53 -0.12 -9.29
N LEU A 58 3.14 0.71 -8.31
CA LEU A 58 4.05 1.65 -7.65
C LEU A 58 5.21 0.93 -6.95
N LEU A 59 4.91 -0.12 -6.17
CA LEU A 59 5.94 -0.89 -5.46
C LEU A 59 6.79 -1.76 -6.39
N SER A 60 6.32 -2.07 -7.59
CA SER A 60 7.08 -2.70 -8.68
C SER A 60 7.83 -1.68 -9.55
N GLY A 61 7.88 -0.40 -9.16
CA GLY A 61 8.74 0.59 -9.81
C GLY A 61 8.09 1.34 -10.97
N VAL A 62 6.79 1.14 -11.20
CA VAL A 62 6.00 1.99 -12.11
C VAL A 62 5.65 3.28 -11.38
N VAL A 63 6.67 4.11 -11.17
CA VAL A 63 6.56 5.37 -10.41
C VAL A 63 6.45 6.59 -11.31
N GLY A 64 6.70 6.48 -12.61
CA GLY A 64 6.71 7.64 -13.51
C GLY A 64 7.98 8.47 -13.35
N ASN A 65 7.92 9.75 -13.70
CA ASN A 65 9.04 10.68 -13.64
C ASN A 65 9.13 11.39 -12.27
N THR A 66 10.11 12.29 -12.14
CA THR A 66 10.34 13.02 -10.89
C THR A 66 9.17 13.93 -10.50
N ASP A 67 8.45 14.48 -11.47
CA ASP A 67 7.29 15.33 -11.22
C ASP A 67 6.10 14.51 -10.73
N ASP A 68 5.85 13.33 -11.32
CA ASP A 68 4.84 12.37 -10.82
C ASP A 68 5.10 11.99 -9.35
N ILE A 69 6.38 11.82 -8.98
CA ILE A 69 6.78 11.53 -7.60
C ILE A 69 6.48 12.72 -6.69
N ARG A 70 6.85 13.94 -7.10
CA ARG A 70 6.61 15.16 -6.31
C ARG A 70 5.12 15.43 -6.11
N GLU A 71 4.32 15.29 -7.15
CA GLU A 71 2.87 15.48 -7.07
C GLU A 71 2.24 14.50 -6.07
N ARG A 72 2.63 13.22 -6.10
CA ARG A 72 2.15 12.25 -5.11
C ARG A 72 2.60 12.60 -3.69
N GLN A 73 3.85 13.08 -3.50
CA GLN A 73 4.34 13.51 -2.19
C GLN A 73 3.55 14.70 -1.64
N ILE A 74 3.23 15.68 -2.49
CA ILE A 74 2.39 16.84 -2.13
C ILE A 74 0.99 16.37 -1.72
N ALA A 75 0.35 15.54 -2.55
CA ALA A 75 -0.98 15.01 -2.27
C ALA A 75 -1.02 14.20 -0.97
N ILE A 76 0.01 13.40 -0.68
CA ILE A 76 0.13 12.68 0.60
C ILE A 76 0.26 13.68 1.77
N GLY A 77 1.04 14.75 1.61
CA GLY A 77 1.20 15.80 2.61
C GLY A 77 -0.12 16.51 2.95
N GLU A 78 -0.91 16.85 1.93
CA GLU A 78 -2.24 17.43 2.10
C GLU A 78 -3.18 16.48 2.88
N LEU A 79 -3.21 15.21 2.49
CA LEU A 79 -4.07 14.20 3.12
C LEU A 79 -3.64 13.84 4.54
N ALA A 80 -2.35 13.96 4.88
CA ALA A 80 -1.81 13.58 6.19
C ALA A 80 -2.52 14.31 7.34
N GLY A 81 -2.80 15.61 7.17
CA GLY A 81 -3.49 16.44 8.15
C GLY A 81 -5.01 16.19 8.26
N LEU A 82 -5.61 15.51 7.28
CA LEU A 82 -7.07 15.33 7.19
C LEU A 82 -7.52 13.98 7.77
N LEU A 83 -7.29 13.76 9.07
CA LEU A 83 -7.55 12.46 9.72
C LEU A 83 -9.00 11.98 9.53
N ASP A 84 -9.99 12.81 9.85
CA ASP A 84 -11.40 12.44 9.78
C ASP A 84 -11.82 12.09 8.36
N TRP A 85 -11.32 12.83 7.37
CA TRP A 85 -11.58 12.56 5.96
C TRP A 85 -10.99 11.21 5.55
N ARG A 86 -9.72 10.94 5.90
CA ARG A 86 -9.05 9.68 5.57
C ARG A 86 -9.78 8.47 6.17
N GLN A 87 -10.22 8.59 7.43
CA GLN A 87 -10.95 7.52 8.10
C GLN A 87 -12.33 7.27 7.48
N ARG A 88 -13.11 8.32 7.20
CA ARG A 88 -14.41 8.19 6.51
C ARG A 88 -14.26 7.54 5.14
N PHE A 89 -13.32 8.03 4.34
CA PHE A 89 -13.06 7.49 3.00
C PHE A 89 -12.62 6.02 3.04
N GLN A 90 -11.84 5.63 4.06
CA GLN A 90 -11.46 4.23 4.26
C GLN A 90 -12.67 3.35 4.58
N VAL A 91 -13.59 3.81 5.45
CA VAL A 91 -14.81 3.07 5.79
C VAL A 91 -15.73 2.93 4.58
N GLU A 92 -15.97 4.01 3.83
CA GLU A 92 -16.77 3.97 2.60
C GLU A 92 -16.21 2.95 1.60
N GLY A 93 -14.90 2.93 1.41
CA GLY A 93 -14.25 1.96 0.53
C GLY A 93 -14.32 0.51 1.01
N MET A 94 -14.61 0.24 2.29
CA MET A 94 -14.85 -1.12 2.80
C MET A 94 -16.28 -1.61 2.54
N LEU A 95 -17.22 -0.69 2.37
CA LEU A 95 -18.64 -0.98 2.17
C LEU A 95 -19.02 -1.12 0.68
N ALA A 96 -18.15 -0.64 -0.21
CA ALA A 96 -18.29 -0.73 -1.67
C ALA A 96 -17.69 -2.04 -2.20
#